data_AF-A0A9D6V2C9-F1
#
_entry.id   AF-A0A9D6V2C9-F1
#
_cell.length_a   1.000
_cell.length_b   1.000
_cell.length_c   1.000
_cell.angle_alpha   90.00
_cell.angle_beta   90.00
_cell.angle_gamma   90.00
#
_symmetry.space_group_name_H-M   'P 1'
#
loop_
_entity.id
_entity.type
_entity.pdbx_description
1 polymer ?
#
loop_
_entity_poly.entity_id
_entity_poly.type
_entity_poly.pdbx_seq_one_letter_code
_entity_poly.pdbx_strand_id
1 'polypeptide(L)'
;MRLLVDPLPKLGLFDSELELVVCIREDTPPEVFLMDGKPRPDRHLLLGIMQMIVVAVEEMDRTSLEFTDSCSIRLERNGEKRDIDSHLTVVRSVDGRFGALAIGDPRQVRRLARQAERWFTGTIRLDIP
;
A
#
# COMPACT_ATOMS: atom_id res chain seq x y z
N MET A 1 -9.72 11.06 -2.07
CA MET A 1 -8.73 10.48 -3.02
C MET A 1 -9.17 9.07 -3.39
N ARG A 2 -8.92 8.57 -4.59
CA ARG A 2 -9.41 7.24 -5.03
C ARG A 2 -8.35 6.46 -5.81
N LEU A 3 -8.37 5.14 -5.71
CA LEU A 3 -7.62 4.25 -6.60
C LEU A 3 -8.55 3.71 -7.67
N LEU A 4 -8.12 3.78 -8.91
CA LEU A 4 -8.75 3.14 -10.05
C LEU A 4 -7.88 1.92 -10.38
N VAL A 5 -8.42 0.73 -10.17
CA VAL A 5 -7.70 -0.52 -10.40
C VAL A 5 -8.45 -1.34 -11.44
N ASP A 6 -7.72 -1.86 -12.43
CA ASP A 6 -8.29 -2.68 -13.50
C ASP A 6 -7.44 -3.95 -13.70
N PRO A 7 -7.98 -5.17 -13.50
CA PRO A 7 -9.37 -5.45 -13.11
C PRO A 7 -9.70 -4.99 -11.68
N LEU A 8 -10.98 -4.65 -11.44
CA LEU A 8 -11.44 -4.18 -10.14
C LEU A 8 -11.26 -5.26 -9.06
N PRO A 9 -10.55 -4.97 -7.96
CA PRO A 9 -10.40 -5.87 -6.82
C PRO A 9 -11.76 -6.16 -6.16
N LYS A 10 -11.97 -7.38 -5.69
CA LYS A 10 -13.14 -7.83 -4.91
C LYS A 10 -13.22 -7.16 -3.54
N LEU A 11 -12.11 -6.69 -3.00
CA LEU A 11 -12.05 -6.00 -1.73
C LEU A 11 -12.72 -4.63 -1.89
N GLY A 12 -13.94 -4.48 -1.38
CA GLY A 12 -14.74 -3.24 -1.51
C GLY A 12 -14.13 -1.98 -0.91
N LEU A 13 -12.96 -2.10 -0.26
CA LEU A 13 -12.12 -0.98 0.13
C LEU A 13 -11.66 -0.15 -1.08
N PHE A 14 -11.42 -0.77 -2.24
CA PHE A 14 -10.96 -0.08 -3.45
C PHE A 14 -12.06 0.74 -4.15
N ASP A 15 -13.33 0.54 -3.78
CA ASP A 15 -14.44 1.40 -4.24
C ASP A 15 -14.61 2.66 -3.37
N SER A 16 -14.01 2.67 -2.17
CA SER A 16 -14.21 3.69 -1.15
C SER A 16 -13.31 4.91 -1.36
N GLU A 17 -13.64 6.02 -0.70
CA GLU A 17 -12.72 7.14 -0.61
C GLU A 17 -11.56 6.82 0.33
N LEU A 18 -10.34 7.05 -0.15
CA LEU A 18 -9.10 6.74 0.53
C LEU A 18 -8.52 8.01 1.16
N GLU A 19 -8.05 7.87 2.40
CA GLU A 19 -7.27 8.91 3.08
C GLU A 19 -5.77 8.75 2.85
N LEU A 20 -5.28 7.51 2.69
CA LEU A 20 -3.86 7.17 2.59
C LEU A 20 -3.68 6.05 1.57
N VAL A 21 -2.64 6.19 0.73
CA VAL A 21 -2.15 5.14 -0.17
C VAL A 21 -0.64 5.06 -0.01
N VAL A 22 -0.10 3.86 0.24
CA VAL A 22 1.33 3.58 0.32
C VAL A 22 1.67 2.60 -0.79
N CYS A 23 2.55 3.02 -1.70
CA CYS A 23 2.98 2.24 -2.84
C CYS A 23 4.36 1.66 -2.56
N ILE A 24 4.48 0.35 -2.63
CA ILE A 24 5.71 -0.38 -2.35
C ILE A 24 6.18 -1.00 -3.66
N ARG A 25 7.45 -0.75 -3.97
CA ARG A 25 8.19 -1.30 -5.09
C ARG A 25 9.47 -1.94 -4.57
N GLU A 26 10.04 -2.80 -5.39
CA GLU A 26 11.32 -3.41 -5.07
C GLU A 26 12.41 -2.33 -4.97
N ASP A 27 13.25 -2.45 -3.95
CA ASP A 27 14.47 -1.66 -3.74
C ASP A 27 14.33 -0.13 -3.79
N THR A 28 13.13 0.39 -3.52
CA THR A 28 12.88 1.83 -3.40
C THR A 28 12.15 2.16 -2.10
N PRO A 29 12.33 3.38 -1.56
CA PRO A 29 11.54 3.84 -0.43
C PRO A 29 10.03 3.82 -0.76
N PRO A 30 9.15 3.43 0.18
CA PRO A 30 7.71 3.47 -0.04
C PRO A 30 7.24 4.88 -0.38
N GLU A 31 6.43 5.00 -1.43
CA GLU A 31 5.83 6.26 -1.83
C GLU A 31 4.49 6.44 -1.11
N VAL A 32 4.32 7.56 -0.39
CA VAL A 32 3.15 7.80 0.47
C VAL A 32 2.32 8.95 -0.10
N PHE A 33 1.06 8.66 -0.39
CA PHE A 33 0.07 9.63 -0.84
C PHE A 33 -1.00 9.81 0.22
N LEU A 34 -1.31 11.07 0.51
CA LEU A 34 -2.29 11.45 1.51
C LEU A 34 -3.35 12.34 0.88
N MET A 35 -4.59 12.17 1.30
CA MET A 35 -5.68 13.08 0.95
C MET A 35 -5.38 14.51 1.42
N ASP A 36 -5.81 15.49 0.61
CA ASP A 36 -5.62 16.90 0.90
C ASP A 36 -6.23 17.33 2.24
N GLY A 37 -5.55 18.25 2.93
CA GLY A 37 -5.97 18.77 4.23
C GLY A 37 -5.75 17.82 5.40
N LYS A 38 -5.29 16.58 5.18
CA LYS A 38 -4.93 15.67 6.28
C LYS A 38 -3.49 15.93 6.76
N PRO A 39 -3.21 15.78 8.07
CA PRO A 39 -1.85 15.90 8.59
C PRO A 39 -0.99 14.76 8.07
N ARG A 40 0.29 15.04 7.81
CA ARG A 40 1.24 14.00 7.42
C ARG A 40 1.21 12.86 8.45
N PRO A 41 1.01 11.60 8.02
CA PRO A 41 0.94 10.48 8.95
C PRO A 41 2.27 10.35 9.67
N ASP A 42 2.21 10.15 10.99
CA ASP A 42 3.41 9.89 11.74
C ASP A 42 3.96 8.49 11.43
N ARG A 43 5.21 8.30 11.82
CA ARG A 43 5.94 7.06 11.57
C ARG A 43 5.36 5.86 12.32
N HIS A 44 4.79 6.05 13.50
CA HIS A 44 4.20 4.97 14.30
C HIS A 44 2.93 4.45 13.64
N LEU A 45 2.11 5.34 13.08
CA LEU A 45 0.93 4.97 12.29
C LEU A 45 1.34 4.14 11.06
N LEU A 46 2.29 4.62 10.27
CA LEU A 46 2.76 3.91 9.07
C LEU A 46 3.38 2.54 9.42
N LEU A 47 4.16 2.48 10.50
CA LEU A 47 4.72 1.24 11.00
C LEU A 47 3.62 0.25 11.43
N GLY A 48 2.63 0.71 12.20
CA GLY A 48 1.52 -0.14 12.64
C GLY A 48 0.70 -0.69 11.47
N ILE A 49 0.42 0.14 10.47
CA ILE A 49 -0.23 -0.30 9.22
C ILE A 49 0.63 -1.38 8.55
N MET A 50 1.94 -1.14 8.39
CA MET A 50 2.80 -2.11 7.73
C MET A 50 2.92 -3.44 8.47
N GLN A 51 2.99 -3.42 9.79
CA GLN A 51 3.02 -4.64 10.60
C GLN A 51 1.76 -5.48 10.40
N MET A 52 0.58 -4.85 10.33
CA MET A 52 -0.67 -5.56 10.03
C MET A 52 -0.68 -6.14 8.62
N ILE A 53 -0.16 -5.41 7.63
CA ILE A 53 -0.05 -5.92 6.26
C ILE A 53 0.94 -7.08 6.15
N VAL A 54 2.06 -7.04 6.87
CA VAL A 54 3.00 -8.19 6.92
C VAL A 54 2.26 -9.44 7.40
N VAL A 55 1.50 -9.34 8.50
CA VAL A 55 0.70 -10.46 9.01
C VAL A 55 -0.34 -10.90 7.96
N ALA A 56 -1.09 -9.97 7.37
CA ALA A 56 -2.09 -10.30 6.35
C ALA A 56 -1.50 -11.01 5.13
N VAL A 57 -0.29 -10.63 4.71
CA VAL A 57 0.43 -11.25 3.58
C VAL A 57 1.00 -12.63 3.95
N GLU A 58 1.46 -12.81 5.18
CA GLU A 58 1.96 -14.09 5.67
C GLU A 58 0.83 -15.12 5.78
N GLU A 59 -0.28 -14.72 6.38
CA GLU A 59 -1.48 -15.54 6.60
C GLU A 59 -2.39 -15.64 5.36
N MET A 60 -2.11 -14.87 4.30
CA MET A 60 -2.96 -14.74 3.11
C MET A 60 -4.41 -14.37 3.46
N ASP A 61 -4.57 -13.41 4.39
CA ASP A 61 -5.86 -12.95 4.89
C ASP A 61 -6.66 -12.22 3.80
N ARG A 62 -7.66 -12.91 3.26
CA ARG A 62 -8.53 -12.40 2.19
C ARG A 62 -9.44 -11.24 2.62
N THR A 63 -9.53 -10.93 3.91
CA THR A 63 -10.33 -9.81 4.40
C THR A 63 -9.58 -8.49 4.37
N SER A 64 -8.25 -8.54 4.31
CA SER A 64 -7.35 -7.38 4.34
C SER A 64 -6.43 -7.32 3.12
N LEU A 65 -6.32 -8.41 2.35
CA LEU A 65 -5.38 -8.54 1.26
C LEU A 65 -6.05 -9.17 0.04
N GLU A 66 -5.82 -8.56 -1.11
CA GLU A 66 -6.20 -9.12 -2.41
C GLU A 66 -4.97 -9.37 -3.27
N PHE A 67 -4.87 -10.59 -3.80
CA PHE A 67 -3.83 -10.97 -4.75
C PHE A 67 -4.39 -10.96 -6.16
N THR A 68 -3.63 -10.36 -7.08
CA THR A 68 -3.86 -10.44 -8.52
C THR A 68 -2.54 -10.73 -9.24
N ASP A 69 -2.60 -11.45 -10.36
CA ASP A 69 -1.40 -11.72 -11.17
C ASP A 69 -0.93 -10.45 -11.89
N SER A 70 -1.87 -9.62 -12.32
CA SER A 70 -1.60 -8.33 -12.99
C SER A 70 -2.78 -7.39 -12.82
N CYS A 71 -2.51 -6.10 -12.71
CA CYS A 71 -3.51 -5.04 -12.85
C CYS A 71 -2.84 -3.71 -13.20
N SER A 72 -3.62 -2.77 -13.69
CA SER A 72 -3.23 -1.37 -13.76
C SER A 72 -3.76 -0.62 -12.54
N ILE A 73 -2.94 0.25 -11.95
CA ILE A 73 -3.32 1.08 -10.81
C ILE A 73 -3.15 2.55 -11.21
N ARG A 74 -4.21 3.35 -11.04
CA ARG A 74 -4.15 4.81 -11.13
C ARG A 74 -4.64 5.46 -9.85
N LEU A 75 -3.89 6.44 -9.37
CA LEU A 75 -4.31 7.30 -8.28
C LEU A 75 -5.01 8.54 -8.82
N GLU A 76 -6.26 8.77 -8.40
CA GLU A 76 -6.99 9.99 -8.66
C GLU A 76 -7.00 10.89 -7.43
N ARG A 77 -6.43 12.09 -7.57
CA ARG A 77 -6.34 13.10 -6.52
C ARG A 77 -6.46 14.49 -7.14
N ASN A 78 -7.38 15.30 -6.62
CA ASN A 78 -7.59 16.70 -7.03
C ASN A 78 -7.84 16.89 -8.55
N GLY A 79 -8.51 15.93 -9.19
CA GLY A 79 -8.74 15.94 -10.63
C GLY A 79 -7.55 15.49 -11.47
N GLU A 80 -6.39 15.23 -10.86
CA GLU A 80 -5.24 14.62 -11.51
C GLU A 80 -5.28 13.09 -11.41
N LYS A 81 -4.83 12.42 -12.47
CA LYS A 81 -4.67 10.97 -12.51
C LYS A 81 -3.21 10.63 -12.75
N ARG A 82 -2.65 9.78 -11.88
CA ARG A 82 -1.27 9.32 -11.97
C ARG A 82 -1.23 7.80 -12.02
N ASP A 83 -0.53 7.25 -13.01
CA ASP A 83 -0.24 5.82 -13.05
C ASP A 83 0.73 5.46 -11.92
N ILE A 84 0.42 4.38 -11.21
CA ILE A 84 1.20 3.86 -10.11
C ILE A 84 1.79 2.52 -10.54
N ASP A 85 3.12 2.48 -10.57
CA ASP A 85 3.86 1.23 -10.67
C ASP A 85 4.17 0.74 -9.25
N SER A 86 3.51 -0.33 -8.80
CA SER A 86 3.68 -0.89 -7.46
C SER A 86 3.26 -2.35 -7.41
N HIS A 87 4.07 -3.19 -6.78
CA HIS A 87 3.78 -4.61 -6.56
C HIS A 87 2.98 -4.87 -5.27
N LEU A 88 2.97 -3.90 -4.35
CA LEU A 88 2.16 -3.95 -3.14
C LEU A 88 1.66 -2.54 -2.82
N THR A 89 0.35 -2.34 -2.97
CA THR A 89 -0.31 -1.07 -2.69
C THR A 89 -1.16 -1.22 -1.43
N VAL A 90 -0.78 -0.52 -0.36
CA VAL A 90 -1.52 -0.49 0.91
C VAL A 90 -2.41 0.75 0.93
N VAL A 91 -3.63 0.61 1.40
CA VAL A 91 -4.60 1.71 1.42
C VAL A 91 -5.29 1.80 2.77
N ARG A 92 -5.71 3.01 3.12
CA ARG A 92 -6.61 3.28 4.24
C ARG A 92 -7.74 4.17 3.77
N SER A 93 -8.98 3.75 4.04
CA SER A 93 -10.19 4.53 3.80
C SER A 93 -10.38 5.63 4.83
N VAL A 94 -11.17 6.64 4.49
CA VAL A 94 -11.60 7.70 5.42
C VAL A 94 -12.35 7.17 6.65
N ASP A 95 -12.98 6.00 6.54
CA ASP A 95 -13.66 5.30 7.64
C ASP A 95 -12.70 4.54 8.57
N GLY A 96 -11.40 4.59 8.29
CA GLY A 96 -10.36 3.94 9.09
C GLY A 96 -10.07 2.47 8.75
N ARG A 97 -10.82 1.86 7.82
CA ARG A 97 -10.51 0.51 7.30
C ARG A 97 -9.24 0.54 6.45
N PHE A 98 -8.42 -0.49 6.53
CA PHE A 98 -7.21 -0.63 5.74
C PHE A 98 -7.19 -1.97 5.01
N GLY A 99 -6.32 -2.07 4.01
CA GLY A 99 -6.12 -3.29 3.24
C GLY A 99 -5.03 -3.08 2.20
N ALA A 100 -4.74 -4.12 1.42
CA ALA A 100 -3.71 -4.06 0.41
C ALA A 100 -4.07 -4.84 -0.85
N LEU A 101 -3.53 -4.36 -1.96
CA LEU A 101 -3.52 -5.02 -3.25
C LEU A 101 -2.09 -5.48 -3.51
N ALA A 102 -1.93 -6.79 -3.69
CA ALA A 102 -0.69 -7.46 -4.00
C ALA A 102 -0.70 -7.94 -5.44
N ILE A 103 0.30 -7.53 -6.22
CA ILE A 103 0.45 -7.91 -7.62
C ILE A 103 1.62 -8.88 -7.76
N GLY A 104 1.36 -10.05 -8.34
CA GLY A 104 2.38 -11.05 -8.67
C GLY A 104 2.59 -12.13 -7.62
N ASP A 105 3.81 -12.64 -7.53
CA ASP A 105 4.15 -13.83 -6.72
C ASP A 105 4.03 -13.56 -5.21
N PRO A 106 3.27 -14.38 -4.44
CA PRO A 106 3.20 -14.28 -2.99
C PRO A 106 4.56 -14.23 -2.28
N ARG A 107 5.60 -14.92 -2.79
CA ARG A 107 6.94 -14.85 -2.17
C ARG A 107 7.57 -13.48 -2.34
N GLN A 108 7.43 -12.86 -3.51
CA GLN A 108 7.88 -11.51 -3.77
C GLN A 108 7.14 -10.51 -2.89
N VAL A 109 5.82 -10.62 -2.80
CA VAL A 109 4.97 -9.73 -1.98
C VAL A 109 5.32 -9.82 -0.49
N ARG A 110 5.57 -11.02 0.04
CA ARG A 110 6.08 -11.22 1.42
C ARG A 110 7.39 -10.49 1.66
N ARG A 111 8.33 -10.59 0.72
CA ARG A 111 9.61 -9.88 0.79
C ARG A 111 9.41 -8.36 0.79
N LEU A 112 8.54 -7.85 -0.08
CA LEU A 112 8.22 -6.43 -0.18
C LEU A 112 7.56 -5.89 1.10
N ALA A 113 6.60 -6.62 1.68
CA ALA A 113 5.95 -6.21 2.93
C ALA A 113 6.96 -6.06 4.07
N ARG A 114 7.86 -7.04 4.24
CA ARG A 114 8.95 -6.98 5.24
C ARG A 114 9.98 -5.89 4.94
N GLN A 115 10.26 -5.61 3.66
CA GLN A 115 11.13 -4.50 3.27
C GLN A 115 10.51 -3.15 3.62
N ALA A 116 9.23 -2.96 3.31
CA ALA A 116 8.49 -1.75 3.64
C ALA A 116 8.40 -1.54 5.16
N GLU A 117 8.13 -2.59 5.94
CA GLU A 117 8.18 -2.52 7.40
C GLU A 117 9.54 -1.99 7.88
N ARG A 118 10.65 -2.50 7.33
CA ARG A 118 12.01 -2.07 7.70
C ARG A 118 12.31 -0.60 7.38
N TRP A 119 11.71 -0.04 6.31
CA TRP A 119 11.79 1.39 6.02
C TRP A 119 11.14 2.21 7.15
N PHE A 120 9.99 1.76 7.66
CA PHE A 120 9.29 2.48 8.72
C PHE A 120 9.86 2.21 10.12
N THR A 121 10.46 1.05 10.39
CA THR A 121 11.24 0.81 11.63
C THR A 121 12.60 1.51 11.61
N GLY A 122 13.02 2.09 10.48
CA GLY A 122 14.28 2.84 10.34
C GLY A 122 15.51 1.93 10.45
N THR A 123 15.32 0.64 10.24
CA THR A 123 16.39 -0.38 10.30
C THR A 123 17.19 -0.43 9.00
N ILE A 124 16.69 0.18 7.93
CA ILE A 124 17.49 0.44 6.73
C ILE A 124 18.40 1.63 7.06
N ARG A 125 19.63 1.32 7.48
CA ARG A 125 20.72 2.30 7.43
C ARG A 125 20.90 2.68 5.97
N LEU A 126 20.65 3.94 5.65
CA LEU A 126 21.08 4.58 4.40
C LEU A 126 22.61 4.74 4.43
N ASP A 127 23.36 3.66 4.63
CA ASP A 127 24.78 3.62 4.35
C ASP A 127 24.92 3.10 2.91
N ILE A 128 24.69 3.99 1.95
CA ILE A 128 25.15 3.82 0.57
C ILE A 128 26.28 4.85 0.39
N PRO A 129 27.52 4.41 0.07
CA PRO A 129 28.66 5.29 -0.16
C PRO A 129 28.50 6.20 -1.39
#